data_AF-A0A7Z0QDC6-F1
#
_entry.id   AF-A0A7Z0QDC6-F1
#
_cell.length_a   1.000
_cell.length_b   1.000
_cell.length_c   1.000
_cell.angle_alpha   90.00
_cell.angle_beta   90.00
_cell.angle_gamma   90.00
#
_symmetry.space_group_name_H-M   'P 1'
#
loop_
_entity.id
_entity.type
_entity.pdbx_description
1 polymer ?
#
loop_
_entity_poly.entity_id
_entity_poly.type
_entity_poly.pdbx_seq_one_letter_code
_entity_poly.pdbx_strand_id
1 'polypeptide(L)'
;MDKLTLNYVWERIPVVLRRTGRGQRLRVRLPFAEANRQWLQNDRRTSPIWIAGKKYWELPKAWFNDFIERSLAEYGKVYVIQPYREQEKCSPACQNATGHECQCSCMGLYHGAGNDGSWFEVSDTFAARWGEQELACRLMTAR
;
A
#
# COMPACT_ATOMS: atom_id res chain seq x y z
N MET A 1 20.48 9.83 -9.99
CA MET A 1 19.15 9.59 -9.38
C MET A 1 18.79 10.83 -8.60
N ASP A 2 17.79 11.58 -9.05
CA ASP A 2 17.26 12.67 -8.23
C ASP A 2 16.75 12.10 -6.92
N LYS A 3 17.16 12.74 -5.81
CA LYS A 3 16.81 12.32 -4.47
C LYS A 3 15.31 12.51 -4.31
N LEU A 4 14.54 11.42 -4.20
CA LEU A 4 13.11 11.48 -3.89
C LEU A 4 12.93 12.30 -2.61
N THR A 5 12.25 13.44 -2.71
CA THR A 5 11.89 14.25 -1.55
C THR A 5 10.53 13.81 -1.02
N LEU A 6 10.29 14.05 0.27
CA LEU A 6 8.98 13.79 0.85
C LEU A 6 7.88 14.52 0.07
N ASN A 7 8.11 15.78 -0.30
CA ASN A 7 7.14 16.58 -1.07
C ASN A 7 6.84 15.94 -2.43
N TYR A 8 7.87 15.46 -3.15
CA TYR A 8 7.67 14.78 -4.43
C TYR A 8 6.72 13.58 -4.28
N VAL A 9 7.00 12.70 -3.30
CA VAL A 9 6.16 11.54 -3.01
C VAL A 9 4.76 11.99 -2.61
N TRP A 10 4.68 12.98 -1.72
CA TRP A 10 3.43 13.49 -1.13
C TRP A 10 2.56 14.31 -2.09
N GLU A 11 3.05 14.61 -3.29
CA GLU A 11 2.25 15.27 -4.32
C GLU A 11 1.86 14.31 -5.44
N ARG A 12 2.70 13.31 -5.75
CA ARG A 12 2.59 12.54 -7.00
C ARG A 12 2.29 11.06 -6.86
N ILE A 13 2.64 10.44 -5.74
CA ILE A 13 2.55 8.97 -5.59
C ILE A 13 1.51 8.63 -4.52
N PRO A 14 0.49 7.81 -4.85
CA PRO A 14 -0.43 7.25 -3.86
C PRO A 14 0.32 6.57 -2.71
N VAL A 15 -0.21 6.72 -1.50
CA VAL A 15 0.34 6.08 -0.29
C VAL A 15 -0.79 5.38 0.45
N VAL A 16 -0.58 4.13 0.84
CA VAL A 16 -1.46 3.42 1.77
C VAL A 16 -0.70 2.96 3.01
N LEU A 17 -1.27 3.25 4.17
CA LEU A 17 -0.90 2.65 5.44
C LEU A 17 -1.91 1.56 5.80
N ARG A 18 -1.47 0.31 5.72
CA ARG A 18 -2.21 -0.86 6.20
C ARG A 18 -2.10 -0.94 7.72
N ARG A 19 -3.23 -1.19 8.37
CA ARG A 19 -3.34 -1.32 9.84
C ARG A 19 -4.14 -2.57 10.17
N THR A 20 -3.64 -3.41 11.07
CA THR A 20 -4.21 -4.75 11.32
C THR A 20 -5.07 -4.84 12.58
N GLY A 21 -5.03 -3.87 13.49
CA GLY A 21 -5.82 -3.86 14.72
C GLY A 21 -7.34 -3.83 14.51
N ARG A 22 -8.10 -4.38 15.46
CA ARG A 22 -9.58 -4.41 15.41
C ARG A 22 -10.13 -2.98 15.29
N GLY A 23 -11.12 -2.78 14.40
CA GLY A 23 -11.74 -1.48 14.15
C GLY A 23 -10.88 -0.48 13.36
N GLN A 24 -9.61 -0.78 13.08
CA GLN A 24 -8.77 0.10 12.28
C GLN A 24 -9.15 0.06 10.79
N ARG A 25 -8.97 1.19 10.10
CA ARG A 25 -9.18 1.34 8.65
C ARG A 25 -7.86 1.45 7.90
N LEU A 26 -7.85 1.33 6.58
CA LEU A 26 -6.70 1.81 5.81
C LEU A 26 -6.61 3.33 5.97
N ARG A 27 -5.41 3.90 5.95
CA ARG A 27 -5.23 5.33 5.71
C ARG A 27 -4.58 5.49 4.36
N VAL A 28 -5.21 6.26 3.47
CA VAL A 28 -4.68 6.48 2.13
C VAL A 28 -4.55 7.96 1.81
N ARG A 29 -3.59 8.25 0.96
CA ARG A 29 -3.38 9.56 0.36
C ARG A 29 -3.25 9.37 -1.15
N LEU A 30 -3.84 10.29 -1.90
CA LEU A 30 -3.73 10.39 -3.35
C LEU A 30 -3.17 11.77 -3.72
N PRO A 31 -2.51 11.92 -4.87
CA PRO A 31 -2.43 13.20 -5.56
C PRO A 31 -3.81 13.88 -5.58
N PHE A 32 -3.84 15.21 -5.40
CA PHE A 32 -5.12 15.90 -5.33
C PHE A 32 -5.84 15.85 -6.67
N ALA A 33 -7.07 15.36 -6.67
CA ALA A 33 -8.03 15.48 -7.76
C ALA A 33 -9.44 15.62 -7.17
N GLU A 34 -10.30 16.40 -7.83
CA GLU A 34 -11.70 16.61 -7.40
C GLU A 34 -12.47 15.28 -7.34
N ALA A 35 -12.15 14.36 -8.25
CA ALA A 35 -12.77 13.04 -8.34
C ALA A 35 -12.28 12.02 -7.30
N ASN A 36 -11.32 12.36 -6.43
CA ASN A 36 -10.69 11.40 -5.50
C ASN A 36 -11.70 10.63 -4.64
N ARG A 37 -12.77 11.30 -4.18
CA ARG A 37 -13.81 10.63 -3.38
C ARG A 37 -14.50 9.53 -4.19
N GLN A 38 -14.93 9.87 -5.41
CA GLN A 38 -15.63 8.95 -6.31
C GLN A 38 -14.72 7.81 -6.73
N TRP A 39 -13.48 8.15 -7.10
CA TRP A 39 -12.45 7.17 -7.44
C TRP A 39 -12.23 6.18 -6.29
N LEU A 40 -12.02 6.66 -5.06
CA LEU A 40 -11.86 5.78 -3.90
C LEU A 40 -13.11 4.91 -3.66
N GLN A 41 -14.31 5.48 -3.80
CA GLN A 41 -15.57 4.79 -3.57
C GLN A 41 -15.84 3.68 -4.59
N ASN A 42 -15.52 3.89 -5.87
CA ASN A 42 -15.66 2.89 -6.95
C ASN A 42 -17.04 2.22 -7.00
N ASP A 43 -18.09 3.04 -7.05
CA ASP A 43 -19.51 2.61 -7.07
C ASP A 43 -19.97 1.78 -5.86
N ARG A 44 -19.14 1.67 -4.82
CA ARG A 44 -19.52 0.98 -3.59
C ARG A 44 -20.48 1.83 -2.77
N ARG A 45 -21.42 1.16 -2.10
CA ARG A 45 -22.37 1.82 -1.17
C ARG A 45 -21.67 2.52 -0.01
N THR A 46 -20.60 1.93 0.54
CA THR A 46 -19.83 2.54 1.63
C THR A 46 -18.99 3.69 1.10
N SER A 47 -19.09 4.88 1.69
CA SER A 47 -18.24 6.01 1.31
C SER A 47 -16.89 6.00 2.06
N PRO A 48 -15.80 6.44 1.40
CA PRO A 48 -14.54 6.75 2.07
C PRO A 48 -14.71 8.00 2.96
N ILE A 49 -13.92 8.10 4.03
CA ILE A 49 -14.03 9.21 5.00
C ILE A 49 -12.79 10.09 4.88
N TRP A 50 -12.98 11.38 4.62
CA TRP A 50 -11.89 12.35 4.62
C TRP A 50 -11.60 12.84 6.05
N ILE A 51 -10.34 12.73 6.48
CA ILE A 51 -9.87 13.24 7.77
C ILE A 51 -9.07 14.53 7.51
N ALA A 52 -9.79 15.65 7.43
CA ALA A 52 -9.24 16.94 7.00
C ALA A 52 -8.01 17.39 7.82
N GLY A 53 -8.07 17.31 9.15
CA GLY A 53 -6.99 17.75 10.03
C GLY A 53 -5.67 16.97 9.87
N LYS A 54 -5.71 15.78 9.25
CA LYS A 54 -4.53 14.94 9.00
C LYS A 54 -4.29 14.65 7.52
N LYS A 55 -5.12 15.22 6.64
CA LYS A 55 -5.01 15.16 5.18
C LYS A 55 -4.90 13.73 4.62
N TYR A 56 -5.74 12.81 5.08
CA TYR A 56 -5.85 11.45 4.52
C TYR A 56 -7.30 10.96 4.46
N TRP A 57 -7.53 9.93 3.64
CA TRP A 57 -8.79 9.20 3.59
C TRP A 57 -8.71 7.92 4.43
N GLU A 58 -9.82 7.55 5.07
CA GLU A 58 -10.00 6.21 5.64
C GLU A 58 -10.86 5.32 4.75
N LEU A 59 -10.38 4.10 4.50
CA LEU A 59 -11.08 3.08 3.72
C LEU A 59 -11.28 1.79 4.54
N PRO A 60 -12.32 0.99 4.24
CA PRO A 60 -12.41 -0.39 4.74
C PRO A 60 -11.15 -1.21 4.41
N LYS A 61 -10.72 -2.10 5.32
CA LYS A 61 -9.54 -2.96 5.08
C LYS A 61 -9.65 -3.83 3.84
N ALA A 62 -10.87 -4.32 3.55
CA ALA A 62 -11.17 -5.15 2.40
C ALA A 62 -10.87 -4.47 1.04
N TRP A 63 -10.70 -3.15 1.02
CA TRP A 63 -10.40 -2.40 -0.20
C TRP A 63 -8.90 -2.35 -0.49
N PHE A 64 -8.05 -3.01 0.30
CA PHE A 64 -6.60 -2.91 0.16
C PHE A 64 -6.12 -3.35 -1.23
N ASN A 65 -6.48 -4.57 -1.67
CA ASN A 65 -6.05 -5.07 -2.98
C ASN A 65 -6.56 -4.17 -4.12
N ASP A 66 -7.85 -3.84 -4.11
CA ASP A 66 -8.47 -2.93 -5.10
C ASP A 66 -7.80 -1.55 -5.14
N PHE A 67 -7.44 -0.98 -3.99
CA PHE A 67 -6.73 0.30 -3.95
C PHE A 67 -5.34 0.17 -4.58
N ILE A 68 -4.61 -0.92 -4.30
CA ILE A 68 -3.28 -1.16 -4.88
C ILE A 68 -3.38 -1.33 -6.39
N GLU A 69 -4.25 -2.23 -6.86
CA GLU A 69 -4.43 -2.52 -8.29
C GLU A 69 -4.79 -1.27 -9.08
N ARG A 70 -5.77 -0.50 -8.61
CA ARG A 70 -6.18 0.74 -9.30
C ARG A 70 -5.14 1.86 -9.18
N SER A 71 -4.40 1.93 -8.06
CA SER A 71 -3.28 2.87 -7.95
C SER A 71 -2.16 2.55 -8.94
N LEU A 72 -1.85 1.27 -9.11
CA LEU A 72 -0.86 0.82 -10.10
C LEU A 72 -1.34 1.10 -11.52
N ALA A 73 -2.61 0.83 -11.82
CA ALA A 73 -3.19 1.10 -13.14
C ALA A 73 -3.20 2.59 -13.51
N GLU A 74 -3.54 3.48 -12.56
CA GLU A 74 -3.69 4.91 -12.82
C GLU A 74 -2.39 5.71 -12.65
N TYR A 75 -1.61 5.43 -11.62
CA TYR A 75 -0.42 6.20 -11.25
C TYR A 75 0.89 5.49 -11.61
N GLY A 76 0.82 4.22 -12.03
CA GLY A 76 1.99 3.37 -12.29
C GLY A 76 2.77 2.98 -11.03
N LYS A 77 2.49 3.60 -9.87
CA LYS A 77 3.26 3.46 -8.63
C LYS A 77 2.39 3.66 -7.39
N VAL A 78 2.72 2.96 -6.31
CA VAL A 78 2.11 3.16 -4.99
C VAL A 78 3.08 2.79 -3.87
N TYR A 79 3.15 3.63 -2.83
CA TYR A 79 3.84 3.27 -1.60
C TYR A 79 2.90 2.50 -0.67
N VAL A 80 3.39 1.38 -0.16
CA VAL A 80 2.70 0.57 0.85
C VAL A 80 3.50 0.59 2.13
N ILE A 81 2.87 1.13 3.18
CA ILE A 81 3.37 1.09 4.55
C ILE A 81 2.52 0.08 5.30
N GLN A 82 3.14 -0.93 5.92
CA GLN A 82 2.39 -2.03 6.53
C GLN A 82 3.16 -2.65 7.71
N PRO A 83 2.47 -3.40 8.58
CA PRO A 83 3.14 -4.19 9.61
C PRO A 83 4.17 -5.14 9.00
N TYR A 84 5.31 -5.21 9.65
CA TYR A 84 6.45 -6.03 9.29
C TYR A 84 6.79 -6.94 10.45
N ARG A 85 7.23 -8.16 10.15
CA ARG A 85 7.70 -9.12 11.13
C ARG A 85 9.05 -9.67 10.69
N GLU A 86 10.10 -9.26 11.39
CA GLU A 86 11.47 -9.65 11.07
C GLU A 86 11.68 -11.17 11.01
N GLN A 87 11.01 -11.90 11.91
CA GLN A 87 11.12 -13.36 12.01
C GLN A 87 10.23 -14.11 10.99
N GLU A 88 9.29 -13.44 10.32
CA GLU A 88 8.34 -14.08 9.40
C GLU A 88 8.98 -14.28 8.03
N LYS A 89 9.61 -15.44 7.81
CA LYS A 89 10.23 -15.79 6.52
C LYS A 89 9.17 -15.95 5.43
N CYS A 90 9.50 -15.53 4.21
CA CYS A 90 8.62 -15.68 3.05
C CYS A 90 8.36 -17.17 2.76
N SER A 91 7.12 -17.59 2.92
CA SER A 91 6.69 -18.98 2.72
C SER A 91 6.22 -19.23 1.28
N PRO A 92 6.09 -20.49 0.84
CA PRO A 92 5.47 -20.82 -0.44
C PRO A 92 4.06 -20.22 -0.60
N ALA A 93 3.27 -20.16 0.47
CA ALA A 93 1.95 -19.52 0.44
C ALA A 93 2.03 -18.02 0.11
N CYS A 94 3.08 -17.32 0.58
CA CYS A 94 3.33 -15.93 0.23
C CYS A 94 3.83 -15.78 -1.22
N GLN A 95 4.68 -16.71 -1.68
CA GLN A 95 5.16 -16.73 -3.06
C GLN A 95 4.05 -17.03 -4.06
N ASN A 96 3.03 -17.79 -3.67
CA ASN A 96 1.88 -18.15 -4.50
C ASN A 96 0.63 -17.29 -4.22
N ALA A 97 0.77 -16.20 -3.47
CA ALA A 97 -0.36 -15.35 -3.11
C ALA A 97 -0.87 -14.52 -4.31
N THR A 98 -2.19 -14.37 -4.41
CA THR A 98 -2.87 -13.59 -5.46
C THR A 98 -3.25 -12.17 -5.02
N GLY A 99 -3.28 -11.88 -3.72
CA GLY A 99 -3.49 -10.51 -3.21
C GLY A 99 -2.16 -9.77 -3.00
N HIS A 100 -2.20 -8.54 -2.50
CA HIS A 100 -1.00 -7.74 -2.21
C HIS A 100 -0.58 -7.73 -0.74
N GLU A 101 -1.31 -8.45 0.13
CA GLU A 101 -1.01 -8.49 1.55
C GLU A 101 0.24 -9.35 1.85
N CYS A 102 1.30 -8.75 2.41
CA CYS A 102 2.40 -9.48 3.06
C CYS A 102 2.76 -8.80 4.39
N GLN A 103 3.37 -9.55 5.31
CA GLN A 103 4.06 -9.03 6.52
C GLN A 103 5.46 -9.63 6.68
N CYS A 104 5.86 -10.35 5.64
CA CYS A 104 7.05 -11.14 5.50
C CYS A 104 8.34 -10.31 5.53
N SER A 105 9.43 -10.91 6.02
CA SER A 105 10.72 -10.26 6.15
C SER A 105 11.36 -9.85 4.82
N CYS A 106 10.94 -10.49 3.70
CA CYS A 106 11.36 -10.09 2.35
C CYS A 106 10.67 -8.80 1.85
N MET A 107 9.79 -8.21 2.66
CA MET A 107 9.06 -6.96 2.34
C MET A 107 8.27 -7.01 1.03
N GLY A 108 7.92 -8.21 0.55
CA GLY A 108 7.20 -8.42 -0.71
C GLY A 108 8.07 -8.71 -1.92
N LEU A 109 9.39 -8.80 -1.78
CA LEU A 109 10.31 -9.08 -2.89
C LEU A 109 9.95 -10.35 -3.68
N TYR A 110 9.48 -11.39 -2.98
CA TYR A 110 9.12 -12.69 -3.58
C TYR A 110 7.61 -12.94 -3.61
N HIS A 111 6.80 -11.95 -3.22
CA HIS A 111 5.36 -12.13 -3.07
C HIS A 111 4.68 -12.25 -4.42
N GLY A 112 3.91 -13.33 -4.63
CA GLY A 112 3.26 -13.65 -5.91
C GLY A 112 4.20 -14.15 -7.02
N ALA A 113 5.50 -14.35 -6.73
CA ALA A 113 6.49 -14.77 -7.73
C ALA A 113 6.23 -16.17 -8.33
N GLY A 114 5.47 -17.03 -7.65
CA GLY A 114 5.12 -18.36 -8.12
C GLY A 114 3.92 -18.43 -9.07
N ASN A 115 3.28 -17.29 -9.38
CA ASN A 115 2.00 -17.24 -10.10
C ASN A 115 2.14 -16.58 -11.50
N ASP A 116 3.04 -17.10 -12.34
CA ASP A 116 3.38 -16.62 -13.69
C ASP A 116 4.08 -15.23 -13.77
N GLY A 117 4.48 -14.70 -12.62
CA GLY A 117 5.28 -13.48 -12.49
C GLY A 117 4.64 -12.46 -11.55
N SER A 118 5.47 -11.68 -10.83
CA SER A 118 4.94 -10.59 -10.02
C SER A 118 4.30 -9.53 -10.92
N TRP A 119 3.05 -9.16 -10.64
CA TRP A 119 2.29 -8.15 -11.38
C TRP A 119 2.81 -6.71 -11.13
N PHE A 120 3.87 -6.59 -10.33
CA PHE A 120 4.51 -5.34 -9.94
C PHE A 120 5.98 -5.62 -9.58
N GLU A 121 6.78 -4.56 -9.57
CA GLU A 121 8.13 -4.56 -9.03
C GLU A 121 8.16 -3.87 -7.67
N VAL A 122 8.97 -4.41 -6.75
CA VAL A 122 9.18 -3.84 -5.42
C VAL A 122 10.54 -3.18 -5.36
N SER A 123 10.55 -1.90 -5.00
CA SER A 123 11.76 -1.10 -4.79
C SER A 123 11.65 -0.23 -3.53
N ASP A 124 12.71 0.51 -3.19
CA ASP A 124 12.77 1.41 -2.02
C ASP A 124 12.26 0.77 -0.72
N THR A 125 12.62 -0.49 -0.48
CA THR A 125 12.18 -1.24 0.70
C THR A 125 12.99 -0.88 1.93
N PHE A 126 12.34 -0.39 2.97
CA PHE A 126 12.96 -0.18 4.27
C PHE A 126 12.01 -0.56 5.41
N ALA A 127 12.59 -0.99 6.53
CA ALA A 127 11.86 -1.18 7.78
C ALA A 127 12.19 -0.06 8.77
N ALA A 128 11.20 0.36 9.54
CA ALA A 128 11.36 1.33 10.62
C ALA A 128 10.48 0.93 11.81
N ARG A 129 10.89 1.32 13.03
CA ARG A 129 10.05 1.23 14.21
C ARG A 129 9.22 2.50 14.38
N TRP A 130 7.91 2.34 14.58
CA TRP A 130 6.99 3.42 14.88
C TRP A 130 6.23 3.08 16.17
N GLY A 131 6.68 3.63 17.29
CA GLY A 131 6.25 3.18 18.61
C GLY A 131 6.64 1.71 18.82
N GLU A 132 5.66 0.87 19.16
CA GLU A 132 5.86 -0.57 19.38
C GLU A 132 5.75 -1.42 18.10
N GLN A 133 5.43 -0.82 16.95
CA GLN A 133 5.24 -1.54 15.69
C GLN A 133 6.45 -1.43 14.78
N GLU A 134 6.86 -2.56 14.22
CA GLU A 134 7.76 -2.58 13.07
C GLU A 134 6.94 -2.44 11.78
N LEU A 135 7.31 -1.47 10.96
CA LEU A 135 6.65 -1.16 9.69
C LEU A 135 7.64 -1.36 8.56
N ALA A 136 7.18 -2.01 7.49
CA ALA A 136 7.85 -1.98 6.20
C ALA A 136 7.21 -0.90 5.34
N CYS A 137 8.04 -0.13 4.65
CA CYS A 137 7.65 0.72 3.53
C CYS A 137 8.25 0.11 2.27
N ARG A 138 7.43 0.01 1.22
CA ARG A 138 7.86 -0.45 -0.10
C ARG A 138 7.21 0.36 -1.20
N LEU A 139 7.94 0.65 -2.26
CA LEU A 139 7.39 1.17 -3.51
C LEU A 139 7.01 -0.01 -4.40
N MET A 140 5.74 -0.06 -4.80
CA MET A 140 5.28 -0.97 -5.84
C MET A 140 5.17 -0.18 -7.15
N THR A 141 5.73 -0.71 -8.23
CA THR A 141 5.65 -0.13 -9.58
C THR A 141 4.99 -1.13 -10.53
N ALA A 142 4.06 -0.66 -11.37
CA ALA A 142 3.43 -1.50 -12.39
C ALA A 142 4.49 -1.96 -13.40
N ARG A 143 4.34 -3.19 -13.92
CA ARG A 143 5.17 -3.70 -15.01
C ARG A 143 4.60 -3.30 -16.37
#